data_AF-A0A379SHN9-F1
#
_entry.id   AF-A0A379SHN9-F1
#
_cell.length_a   1.000
_cell.length_b   1.000
_cell.length_c   1.000
_cell.angle_alpha   90.00
_cell.angle_beta   90.00
_cell.angle_gamma   90.00
#
_symmetry.space_group_name_H-M   'P 1'
#
loop_
_entity.id
_entity.type
_entity.pdbx_description
1 polymer ?
#
loop_
_entity_poly.entity_id
_entity_poly.type
_entity_poly.pdbx_seq_one_letter_code
_entity_poly.pdbx_strand_id
1 'polypeptide(L)' 'MDALELLVNRRSASRLAEPAPVGEQLQNILRAGMRVPDHKSLQPWRFFVIEGEGRHRFSAVLEQGAVAAGG' A
#
# COMPACT_ATOMS: atom_id res chain seq x y z
N MET A 1 9.39 13.40 13.11
CA MET A 1 9.95 12.32 13.94
C MET A 1 11.39 12.12 13.50
N ASP A 2 12.28 11.83 14.44
CA ASP A 2 13.64 11.45 14.09
C ASP A 2 13.67 10.12 13.31
N ALA A 3 14.67 9.93 12.45
CA ALA A 3 14.73 8.74 11.59
C ALA A 3 14.94 7.45 12.38
N LEU A 4 15.82 7.47 13.39
CA LEU A 4 16.06 6.32 14.25
C LEU A 4 14.81 6.03 15.10
N GLU A 5 14.20 7.08 15.65
CA GLU A 5 12.95 6.97 16.42
C GLU A 5 11.82 6.31 15.60
N LEU A 6 11.64 6.70 14.34
CA LEU A 6 10.66 6.09 13.44
C LEU A 6 10.93 4.60 13.25
N LEU A 7 12.18 4.22 12.98
CA LEU A 7 12.54 2.83 12.69
C LEU A 7 12.32 1.91 13.90
N VAL A 8 12.67 2.36 15.11
CA VAL A 8 12.57 1.51 16.32
C VAL A 8 11.16 1.47 16.92
N ASN A 9 10.32 2.47 16.64
CA ASN A 9 8.97 2.57 17.22
C ASN A 9 7.81 2.30 16.23
N ARG A 10 8.09 2.06 14.94
CA ARG A 10 7.03 1.83 13.93
C ARG A 10 6.12 0.65 14.31
N ARG A 11 4.81 0.89 14.31
CA ARG A 11 3.76 -0.13 14.49
C ARG A 11 2.79 -0.13 13.31
N SER A 12 2.08 -1.23 13.13
CA SER A 12 1.00 -1.35 12.15
C SER A 12 -0.33 -0.97 12.81
N ALA A 13 -1.13 -0.15 12.15
CA ALA A 13 -2.48 0.23 12.60
C ALA A 13 -3.53 -0.47 11.73
N SER A 14 -4.46 -1.21 12.33
CA SER A 14 -5.46 -2.02 11.62
C SER A 14 -6.81 -1.32 11.41
N ARG A 15 -7.13 -0.31 12.22
CA ARG A 15 -8.39 0.44 12.15
C ARG A 15 -8.10 1.84 11.61
N LEU A 16 -8.21 2.00 10.30
CA LEU A 16 -8.00 3.27 9.59
C LEU A 16 -9.33 3.96 9.31
N ALA A 17 -9.28 5.27 9.07
CA ALA A 17 -10.45 6.10 8.75
C ALA A 17 -10.07 7.14 7.67
N GLU A 18 -11.09 7.80 7.12
CA GLU A 18 -10.91 8.93 6.19
C GLU A 18 -10.38 10.19 6.92
N PRO A 19 -9.64 11.09 6.23
CA PRO A 19 -9.22 10.98 4.84
C PRO A 19 -7.96 10.11 4.66
N ALA A 20 -7.91 9.35 3.57
CA ALA A 20 -6.66 8.75 3.10
C ALA A 20 -5.61 9.82 2.70
N PRO A 21 -4.31 9.49 2.71
CA PRO A 21 -3.28 10.37 2.16
C PRO A 21 -3.54 10.67 0.68
N VAL A 22 -3.50 11.96 0.30
CA VAL A 22 -3.71 12.43 -1.07
C VAL A 22 -2.59 13.38 -1.51
N GLY A 23 -2.53 13.68 -2.82
CA GLY A 23 -1.55 14.62 -3.38
C GLY A 23 -0.10 14.26 -3.03
N GLU A 24 0.68 15.24 -2.57
CA GLU A 24 2.09 15.04 -2.20
C GLU A 24 2.28 13.98 -1.10
N GLN A 25 1.31 13.78 -0.20
CA GLN A 25 1.43 12.74 0.82
C GLN A 25 1.48 11.34 0.18
N LEU A 26 0.56 11.07 -0.75
CA LEU A 26 0.54 9.82 -1.51
C LEU A 26 1.79 9.69 -2.38
N GLN A 27 2.20 10.76 -3.05
CA GLN A 27 3.42 10.74 -3.87
C GLN A 27 4.67 10.43 -3.04
N ASN A 28 4.78 10.98 -1.83
CA ASN A 28 5.90 10.69 -0.94
C ASN A 28 5.93 9.22 -0.48
N ILE A 29 4.76 8.60 -0.24
CA ILE A 29 4.68 7.16 0.06
C ILE A 29 5.20 6.33 -1.11
N LEU A 30 4.74 6.62 -2.34
CA LEU A 30 5.17 5.91 -3.54
C LEU A 30 6.67 6.12 -3.81
N ARG A 31 7.17 7.36 -3.69
CA ARG A 31 8.60 7.70 -3.79
C ARG A 31 9.44 6.91 -2.80
N ALA A 32 9.00 6.81 -1.55
CA ALA A 32 9.70 6.01 -0.53
C ALA A 32 9.77 4.53 -0.92
N GLY A 33 8.67 3.95 -1.42
CA GLY A 33 8.63 2.56 -1.88
C GLY A 33 9.62 2.24 -3.00
N MET A 34 9.86 3.20 -3.91
CA MET A 34 10.83 3.04 -5.02
C MET A 34 12.30 3.08 -4.57
N ARG A 35 12.60 3.37 -3.29
CA ARG A 35 13.98 3.40 -2.77
C ARG A 35 14.45 2.09 -2.16
N VAL A 36 13.62 1.05 -2.22
CA VAL A 36 13.99 -0.30 -1.77
C VAL A 36 15.25 -0.79 -2.53
N PRO A 37 16.16 -1.55 -1.87
CA PRO A 37 17.28 -2.17 -2.57
C PRO A 37 16.79 -3.06 -3.70
N ASP A 38 17.43 -2.92 -4.86
CA ASP A 38 17.03 -3.59 -6.09
C ASP A 38 18.26 -4.08 -6.84
N HIS A 39 18.42 -5.41 -6.86
CA HIS A 39 19.57 -6.00 -7.51
C HIS A 39 19.46 -5.80 -9.02
N LYS A 40 20.49 -5.15 -9.59
CA LYS A 40 20.55 -4.76 -11.02
C LYS A 40 19.53 -3.69 -11.43
N SER A 41 18.93 -2.97 -10.48
CA SER A 41 18.01 -1.84 -10.77
C SER A 41 16.88 -2.22 -11.74
N LEU A 42 16.32 -3.43 -11.58
CA LEU A 42 15.32 -3.98 -12.49
C LEU A 42 13.95 -3.31 -12.35
N GLN A 43 13.70 -2.64 -11.23
CA GLN A 43 12.43 -2.06 -10.83
C GLN A 43 11.25 -3.02 -11.02
N PRO A 44 11.32 -4.28 -10.53
CA PRO A 44 10.33 -5.32 -10.83
C PRO A 44 9.01 -5.16 -10.07
N TRP A 45 8.75 -3.97 -9.51
CA TRP A 45 7.55 -3.66 -8.75
C TRP A 45 6.55 -2.86 -9.57
N ARG A 46 5.27 -3.09 -9.26
CA ARG A 46 4.15 -2.29 -9.76
C ARG A 46 3.25 -1.91 -8.59
N PHE A 47 3.07 -0.61 -8.37
CA PHE A 47 2.13 -0.13 -7.36
C PHE A 47 0.74 0.04 -7.97
N PHE A 48 -0.27 -0.54 -7.32
CA PHE A 48 -1.67 -0.33 -7.64
C PHE A 48 -2.30 0.50 -6.54
N VAL A 49 -2.71 1.73 -6.85
CA VAL A 49 -3.48 2.58 -5.94
C VAL A 49 -4.96 2.26 -6.11
N ILE A 50 -5.61 1.83 -5.03
CA ILE A 50 -7.02 1.42 -5.02
C ILE A 50 -7.78 2.34 -4.07
N GLU A 51 -8.60 3.22 -4.62
CA GLU A 51 -9.35 4.25 -3.89
C GLU A 51 -10.78 4.39 -4.44
N GLY A 52 -11.66 5.04 -3.67
CA GLY A 52 -13.05 5.27 -4.05
C GLY A 52 -13.76 3.99 -4.52
N GLU A 53 -14.44 4.08 -5.67
CA GLU A 53 -15.12 2.96 -6.35
C GLU A 53 -14.19 1.81 -6.75
N GLY A 54 -12.88 2.07 -6.86
CA GLY A 54 -11.87 1.03 -7.05
C GLY A 54 -11.88 -0.01 -5.92
N ARG A 55 -12.19 0.40 -4.69
CA ARG A 55 -12.28 -0.52 -3.54
C ARG A 55 -13.44 -1.51 -3.69
N HIS A 56 -14.59 -1.07 -4.22
CA HIS A 56 -15.73 -1.94 -4.47
C HIS A 56 -15.42 -2.98 -5.55
N ARG A 57 -14.78 -2.56 -6.65
CA ARG A 57 -14.31 -3.49 -7.69
C ARG A 57 -13.31 -4.50 -7.15
N PHE A 58 -12.36 -4.05 -6.32
CA PHE A 58 -11.39 -4.93 -5.71
C PHE A 58 -12.04 -5.93 -4.74
N SER A 59 -13.04 -5.49 -3.96
CA SER A 59 -13.83 -6.37 -3.08
C SER A 59 -14.49 -7.51 -3.87
N ALA A 60 -15.11 -7.21 -5.01
CA ALA A 60 -15.76 -8.24 -5.84
C ALA A 60 -14.74 -9.27 -6.39
N VAL A 61 -13.54 -8.83 -6.76
CA VAL A 61 -12.46 -9.74 -7.20
C VAL A 61 -11.97 -10.62 -6.05
N LEU A 62 -11.82 -10.07 -4.85
CA LEU A 62 -11.42 -10.84 -3.67
C LEU A 62 -12.47 -11.89 -3.30
N GLU A 63 -13.76 -11.54 -3.34
CA GLU A 63 -14.87 -12.46 -3.11
C GLU A 63 -14.86 -13.62 -4.11
N GLN A 64 -14.75 -13.31 -5.41
CA GLN A 64 -14.67 -14.33 -6.46
C GLN A 64 -13.48 -15.28 -6.24
N GLY A 65 -12.31 -14.71 -5.87
CA GLY A 65 -11.11 -15.49 -5.56
C GLY A 65 -11.30 -16.41 -4.35
N ALA A 66 -11.97 -15.93 -3.29
CA ALA A 66 -12.24 -16.73 -2.09
C ALA A 66 -13.17 -17.92 -2.39
N VAL A 67 -14.27 -17.68 -3.12
CA VAL A 67 -15.21 -18.74 -3.54
C VAL A 67 -14.51 -19.77 -4.41
N ALA A 68 -13.69 -19.33 -5.38
CA ALA A 68 -12.96 -20.25 -6.25
C ALA A 68 -11.93 -21.11 -5.49
N ALA A 69 -11.39 -20.60 -4.38
CA ALA A 69 -10.45 -21.32 -3.52
C ALA A 69 -11.14 -22.28 -2.53
N GLY A 70 -12.48 -22.37 -2.54
CA GLY A 70 -13.25 -23.21 -1.62
C GLY A 70 -13.40 -22.64 -0.21
N GLY A 71 -13.21 -21.32 -0.06
CA GLY A 71 -13.56 -20.57 1.14
C GLY A 71 -15.05 -20.22 1.21
#